data_AF-G8ZXQ8-F1
#
_entry.id   AF-G8ZXQ8-F1
#
_cell.length_a   1.000
_cell.length_b   1.000
_cell.length_c   1.000
_cell.angle_alpha   90.00
_cell.angle_beta   90.00
_cell.angle_gamma   90.00
#
_symmetry.space_group_name_H-M   'P 1'
#
loop_
_entity.id
_entity.type
_entity.pdbx_description
1 polymer ?
#
loop_
_entity_poly.entity_id
_entity_poly.type
_entity_poly.pdbx_seq_one_letter_code
_entity_poly.pdbx_strand_id
1 'polypeptide(L)'
;MTTKSKVSTRLLEWENSCKHPVLNLTPDRVATLCSRNSATGLSRLLSKLFLTPSKPTITTKNLQTYHNGGFWVPTGELPAIEHAIHRHLWQRYGQGLIYCHGCDPSGKKRHREWFRVPVCDLPWLLTTLDRFCQGLIR
;
A
#
# COMPACT_ATOMS: atom_id res chain seq x y z
N MET A 1 10.80 9.14 8.31
CA MET A 1 10.63 8.99 6.85
C MET A 1 11.79 9.65 6.10
N THR A 2 12.24 9.09 4.98
CA THR A 2 13.38 9.57 4.17
C THR A 2 12.94 10.71 3.24
N THR A 3 13.60 11.87 3.26
CA THR A 3 13.23 13.08 2.49
C THR A 3 13.76 13.10 1.05
N LYS A 4 14.31 11.98 0.56
CA LYS A 4 14.91 11.90 -0.79
C LYS A 4 13.85 11.95 -1.89
N SER A 5 14.16 12.66 -2.98
CA SER A 5 13.25 12.87 -4.11
C SER A 5 12.94 11.60 -4.91
N LYS A 6 13.89 10.66 -5.00
CA LYS A 6 13.74 9.41 -5.77
C LYS A 6 13.17 8.29 -4.91
N VAL A 7 12.11 7.63 -5.39
CA VAL A 7 11.48 6.47 -4.72
C VAL A 7 12.47 5.32 -4.54
N SER A 8 13.26 5.00 -5.56
CA SER A 8 14.23 3.89 -5.52
C SER A 8 15.29 4.08 -4.42
N THR A 9 15.78 5.31 -4.23
CA THR A 9 16.73 5.63 -3.16
C THR A 9 16.11 5.42 -1.78
N ARG A 10 14.85 5.84 -1.59
CA ARG A 10 14.13 5.64 -0.33
C ARG A 10 13.94 4.15 -0.01
N LEU A 11 13.55 3.35 -1.01
CA LEU A 11 13.41 1.90 -0.84
C LEU A 11 14.75 1.25 -0.47
N LEU A 12 15.84 1.62 -1.14
CA LEU A 12 17.17 1.10 -0.84
C LEU A 12 17.64 1.49 0.57
N GLU A 13 17.34 2.71 1.04
CA GLU A 13 17.62 3.13 2.42
C GLU A 13 16.86 2.25 3.43
N TRP A 14 15.60 1.92 3.14
CA TRP A 14 14.81 1.00 3.96
C TRP A 14 15.38 -0.42 3.95
N GLU A 15 15.73 -0.97 2.79
CA GLU A 15 16.36 -2.30 2.68
C GLU A 15 17.69 -2.36 3.43
N ASN A 16 18.51 -1.32 3.29
CA ASN A 16 19.80 -1.23 3.98
C ASN A 16 19.65 -1.10 5.50
N SER A 17 18.62 -0.38 5.97
CA SER A 17 18.38 -0.17 7.41
C SER A 17 17.72 -1.38 8.07
N CYS A 18 16.74 -1.98 7.39
CA CYS A 18 15.97 -3.09 7.96
C CYS A 18 16.55 -4.46 7.63
N LYS A 19 17.47 -4.55 6.66
CA LYS A 19 18.04 -5.81 6.14
C LYS A 19 16.98 -6.78 5.60
N HIS A 20 15.87 -6.24 5.12
CA HIS A 20 14.78 -7.00 4.51
C HIS A 20 14.52 -6.48 3.09
N PRO A 21 14.23 -7.36 2.12
CA PRO A 21 13.87 -6.94 0.78
C PRO A 21 12.52 -6.22 0.81
N VAL A 22 12.42 -5.08 0.13
CA VAL A 22 11.21 -4.26 0.06
C VAL A 22 10.70 -4.25 -1.37
N LEU A 23 9.49 -4.77 -1.54
CA LEU A 23 8.83 -4.77 -2.85
C LEU A 23 7.93 -3.54 -2.98
N ASN A 24 8.24 -2.65 -3.94
CA ASN A 24 7.33 -1.56 -4.26
C ASN A 24 6.00 -2.11 -4.85
N LEU A 25 4.87 -1.67 -4.29
CA LEU A 25 3.53 -2.03 -4.76
C LEU A 25 3.08 -1.02 -5.83
N THR A 26 3.37 -1.34 -7.10
CA THR A 26 2.88 -0.57 -8.25
C THR A 26 1.46 -1.00 -8.63
N PRO A 27 0.68 -0.14 -9.31
CA PRO A 27 -0.64 -0.51 -9.84
C PRO A 27 -0.64 -1.82 -10.64
N ASP A 28 0.38 -2.05 -11.49
CA ASP A 28 0.51 -3.28 -12.28
C ASP A 28 0.73 -4.52 -11.41
N ARG A 29 1.53 -4.38 -10.34
CA ARG A 29 1.77 -5.46 -9.38
C ARG A 29 0.52 -5.76 -8.56
N VAL A 30 -0.24 -4.73 -8.17
CA VAL A 30 -1.53 -4.90 -7.50
C VAL A 30 -2.52 -5.62 -8.42
N ALA A 31 -2.61 -5.23 -9.69
CA ALA A 31 -3.46 -5.90 -10.67
C ALA A 31 -3.08 -7.39 -10.82
N THR A 32 -1.78 -7.69 -10.84
CA THR A 32 -1.26 -9.07 -10.91
C THR A 32 -1.57 -9.88 -9.65
N LEU A 33 -1.46 -9.28 -8.47
CA LEU A 33 -1.77 -9.94 -7.19
C LEU A 33 -3.28 -10.25 -7.09
N CYS A 34 -4.11 -9.30 -7.51
CA CYS A 34 -5.55 -9.48 -7.46
C CYS A 34 -6.05 -10.52 -8.47
N SER A 35 -5.42 -10.61 -9.65
CA SER A 35 -5.78 -11.64 -10.64
C SER A 35 -5.36 -13.04 -10.20
N ARG A 36 -4.21 -13.20 -9.52
CA ARG A 36 -3.74 -14.48 -8.98
C ARG A 36 -4.56 -14.99 -7.80
N ASN A 37 -5.18 -14.11 -7.04
CA ASN A 37 -6.11 -14.47 -5.96
C ASN A 37 -7.49 -14.90 -6.47
N SER A 38 -7.69 -15.07 -7.78
CA SER A 38 -8.91 -15.68 -8.30
C SER A 38 -8.97 -17.14 -7.85
N ALA A 39 -10.03 -17.46 -7.10
CA ALA A 39 -10.42 -18.77 -6.59
C ALA A 39 -9.86 -19.99 -7.36
N THR A 40 -9.13 -20.87 -6.67
CA THR A 40 -8.71 -22.19 -7.18
C THR A 40 -9.58 -23.31 -6.58
N GLY A 41 -9.89 -24.34 -7.37
CA GLY A 41 -10.65 -25.51 -6.92
C GLY A 41 -12.14 -25.25 -6.64
N LEU A 42 -12.61 -25.65 -5.46
CA LEU A 42 -14.02 -25.62 -5.03
C LEU A 42 -14.61 -24.19 -5.02
N SER A 43 -13.82 -23.19 -4.64
CA SER A 43 -14.25 -21.79 -4.64
C SER A 43 -14.61 -21.27 -6.05
N ARG A 44 -13.98 -21.81 -7.10
CA ARG A 44 -14.30 -21.49 -8.51
C ARG A 44 -15.57 -22.19 -9.02
N LEU A 45 -15.88 -23.36 -8.48
CA LEU A 45 -17.13 -24.07 -8.76
C LEU A 45 -18.30 -23.37 -8.06
N LEU A 46 -18.10 -23.00 -6.79
CA LEU A 46 -19.08 -22.27 -5.99
C LEU A 46 -19.29 -20.82 -6.47
N SER A 47 -18.27 -20.17 -7.07
CA SER A 47 -18.43 -18.83 -7.64
C SER A 47 -19.44 -18.76 -8.78
N LYS A 48 -19.83 -19.90 -9.38
CA LYS A 48 -20.88 -19.97 -10.41
C LYS A 48 -22.30 -20.06 -9.82
N LEU A 49 -22.44 -20.31 -8.52
CA LEU A 49 -23.74 -20.42 -7.83
C LEU A 49 -24.21 -19.08 -7.25
N PHE A 50 -23.32 -18.09 -7.15
CA PHE A 50 -23.69 -16.74 -6.71
C PHE A 50 -24.17 -15.91 -7.92
N LEU A 51 -25.45 -15.54 -7.91
CA LEU A 51 -26.05 -14.60 -8.85
C LEU A 51 -25.72 -13.16 -8.43
N THR A 52 -24.46 -12.75 -8.57
CA THR A 52 -24.11 -11.32 -8.49
C THR A 52 -23.14 -10.93 -9.58
N PRO A 53 -23.43 -9.85 -10.34
CA PRO A 53 -22.68 -9.45 -11.51
C PRO A 53 -21.44 -8.64 -11.16
N SER A 54 -20.53 -8.63 -12.13
CA SER A 54 -19.25 -7.91 -12.20
C SER A 54 -18.10 -8.50 -11.38
N LYS A 55 -17.12 -9.05 -12.11
CA LYS A 55 -15.73 -8.99 -11.64
C LYS A 55 -15.46 -7.52 -11.32
N PRO A 56 -14.93 -7.15 -10.15
CA PRO A 56 -14.44 -5.80 -9.96
C PRO A 56 -13.37 -5.61 -11.04
N THR A 57 -13.69 -4.81 -12.07
CA THR A 57 -12.68 -4.36 -13.01
C THR A 57 -11.78 -3.48 -12.16
N ILE A 58 -10.65 -4.04 -11.72
CA ILE A 58 -9.64 -3.33 -10.95
C ILE A 58 -9.00 -2.33 -11.90
N THR A 59 -9.66 -1.18 -12.05
CA THR A 59 -9.15 -0.06 -12.84
C THR A 59 -8.38 0.85 -11.92
N THR A 60 -7.16 0.46 -11.57
CA THR A 60 -6.13 1.40 -11.09
C THR A 60 -5.59 2.29 -12.22
N LYS A 61 -6.30 2.38 -13.36
CA LYS A 61 -5.76 2.86 -14.64
C LYS A 61 -5.56 4.38 -14.69
N ASN A 62 -6.11 5.17 -13.76
CA ASN A 62 -6.06 6.63 -13.81
C ASN A 62 -5.71 7.25 -12.44
N LEU A 63 -4.64 6.81 -11.79
CA LEU A 63 -4.12 7.49 -10.59
C LEU A 63 -3.40 8.77 -11.03
N GLN A 64 -3.98 9.94 -10.75
CA GLN A 64 -3.47 11.24 -11.25
C GLN A 64 -2.15 11.63 -10.59
N THR A 65 -2.00 11.28 -9.31
CA THR A 65 -0.84 11.64 -8.50
C THR A 65 0.22 10.55 -8.45
N TYR A 66 -0.01 9.41 -9.09
CA TYR A 66 0.97 8.33 -9.12
C TYR A 66 1.98 8.56 -10.24
N HIS A 67 3.25 8.72 -9.87
CA HIS A 67 4.34 8.94 -10.82
C HIS A 67 5.64 8.27 -10.34
N ASN A 68 6.37 7.60 -11.24
CA ASN A 68 7.67 6.98 -10.97
C ASN A 68 7.74 6.11 -9.70
N GLY A 69 6.70 5.32 -9.45
CA GLY A 69 6.69 4.37 -8.33
C GLY A 69 6.22 4.95 -6.99
N GLY A 70 5.71 6.18 -6.95
CA GLY A 70 5.17 6.78 -5.74
C GLY A 70 4.07 7.81 -6.04
N PHE A 71 3.44 8.31 -4.98
CA PHE A 71 2.46 9.39 -5.07
C PHE A 71 3.12 10.74 -4.83
N TRP A 72 2.81 11.73 -5.66
CA TRP A 72 3.30 13.09 -5.52
C TRP A 72 2.18 14.00 -4.99
N VAL A 73 2.55 15.00 -4.19
CA VAL A 73 1.60 15.96 -3.65
C VAL A 73 1.88 17.33 -4.27
N PRO A 74 0.89 17.98 -4.92
CA PRO A 74 1.03 19.32 -5.49
C PRO A 74 1.13 20.43 -4.43
N THR A 75 0.46 20.27 -3.29
CA THR A 75 0.38 21.29 -2.23
C THR A 75 1.29 20.93 -1.05
N GLY A 76 2.03 21.93 -0.56
CA GLY A 76 3.31 21.79 0.15
C GLY A 76 3.35 21.21 1.57
N GLU A 77 2.38 20.40 2.01
CA GLU A 77 2.39 19.81 3.36
C GLU A 77 2.47 18.27 3.33
N LEU A 78 3.54 17.74 2.75
CA LEU A 78 3.82 16.31 2.70
C LEU A 78 3.75 15.62 4.08
N PRO A 79 4.31 16.19 5.18
CA PRO A 79 4.21 15.56 6.49
C PRO A 79 2.78 15.47 7.03
N ALA A 80 1.96 16.49 6.79
CA ALA A 80 0.57 16.51 7.25
C ALA A 80 -0.27 15.44 6.53
N ILE A 81 -0.07 15.32 5.21
CA ILE A 81 -0.76 14.34 4.38
C ILE A 81 -0.30 12.92 4.72
N GLU A 82 0.99 12.69 4.91
CA GLU A 82 1.52 11.40 5.37
C GLU A 82 0.89 11.01 6.72
N HIS A 83 0.83 11.94 7.67
CA HIS A 83 0.21 11.69 8.96
C HIS A 83 -1.29 11.41 8.85
N ALA A 84 -2.01 12.12 7.96
CA ALA A 84 -3.43 11.86 7.69
C ALA A 84 -3.65 10.46 7.09
N ILE A 85 -2.82 10.07 6.11
CA ILE A 85 -2.85 8.73 5.53
C ILE A 85 -2.62 7.66 6.60
N HIS A 86 -1.59 7.81 7.44
CA HIS A 86 -1.32 6.84 8.51
C HIS A 86 -2.50 6.72 9.48
N ARG A 87 -3.08 7.84 9.94
CA ARG A 87 -4.25 7.83 10.83
C ARG A 87 -5.44 7.11 10.18
N HIS A 88 -5.71 7.39 8.92
CA HIS A 88 -6.81 6.77 8.18
C HIS A 88 -6.60 5.26 8.05
N LEU A 89 -5.39 4.82 7.70
CA LEU A 89 -5.07 3.40 7.56
C LEU A 89 -5.03 2.68 8.91
N TRP A 90 -4.59 3.33 9.99
CA TRP A 90 -4.65 2.77 11.34
C TRP A 90 -6.09 2.57 11.82
N GLN A 91 -6.99 3.49 11.51
CA GLN A 91 -8.41 3.31 11.84
C GLN A 91 -9.03 2.10 11.13
N ARG A 92 -8.61 1.82 9.89
CA ARG A 92 -9.16 0.72 9.09
C ARG A 92 -8.52 -0.63 9.36
N TYR A 93 -7.20 -0.70 9.43
CA TYR A 93 -6.44 -1.96 9.50
C TYR A 93 -5.73 -2.17 10.85
N GLY A 94 -5.73 -1.18 11.72
CA GLY A 94 -4.92 -1.17 12.93
C GLY A 94 -3.45 -0.82 12.68
N GLN A 95 -2.70 -0.73 13.78
CA GLN A 95 -1.25 -0.48 13.75
C GLN A 95 -0.49 -1.81 13.64
N GLY A 96 0.29 -1.97 12.58
CA GLY A 96 1.27 -3.05 12.45
C GLY A 96 2.54 -2.70 13.23
N LEU A 97 2.80 -3.43 14.30
CA LEU A 97 4.04 -3.35 15.06
C LEU A 97 5.01 -4.41 14.57
N ILE A 98 6.12 -3.99 13.94
CA ILE A 98 7.14 -4.91 13.43
C ILE A 98 8.41 -4.78 14.26
N TYR A 99 8.88 -5.92 14.78
CA TYR A 99 10.21 -6.06 15.35
C TYR A 99 11.20 -6.24 14.21
N CYS A 100 12.10 -5.29 14.04
CA CYS A 100 13.08 -5.32 12.97
C CYS A 100 14.46 -5.61 13.56
N HIS A 101 14.99 -6.79 13.25
CA HIS A 101 16.33 -7.19 13.68
C HIS A 101 17.41 -6.27 13.08
N GLY A 102 17.22 -5.77 11.85
CA GLY A 102 18.18 -4.87 11.20
C GLY A 102 18.32 -3.51 11.91
N CYS A 103 17.23 -2.98 12.46
CA CYS A 103 17.23 -1.68 13.14
C CYS A 103 17.57 -1.78 14.63
N ASP A 104 17.26 -2.92 15.27
CA ASP A 104 17.64 -3.18 16.65
C ASP A 104 17.81 -4.68 16.92
N PRO A 105 19.06 -5.18 16.91
CA PRO A 105 19.33 -6.58 17.22
C PRO A 105 19.02 -6.94 18.68
N SER A 106 18.82 -5.96 19.56
CA SER A 106 18.43 -6.17 20.95
C SER A 106 16.91 -6.25 21.18
N GLY A 107 16.10 -6.04 20.12
CA GLY A 107 14.65 -6.26 20.12
C GLY A 107 13.80 -5.22 20.85
N LYS A 108 14.35 -4.06 21.21
CA LYS A 108 13.66 -3.00 21.97
C LYS A 108 12.92 -2.02 21.05
N LYS A 109 13.44 -1.73 19.86
CA LYS A 109 12.77 -0.86 18.87
C LYS A 109 11.76 -1.62 18.01
N ARG A 110 10.65 -0.93 17.71
CA ARG A 110 9.57 -1.43 16.87
C ARG A 110 9.19 -0.37 15.84
N HIS A 111 8.97 -0.79 14.59
CA HIS A 111 8.37 0.09 13.59
C HIS A 111 6.85 0.11 13.79
N ARG A 112 6.26 1.31 13.78
CA ARG A 112 4.81 1.55 13.95
C ARG A 112 4.11 1.96 12.66
N GLU A 113 4.87 2.12 11.58
CA GLU A 113 4.43 2.64 10.28
C GLU A 113 3.87 1.54 9.36
N TRP A 114 3.69 0.31 9.85
CA TRP A 114 3.28 -0.83 9.03
C TRP A 114 1.79 -1.13 9.17
N PHE A 115 1.22 -1.76 8.13
CA PHE A 115 -0.18 -2.12 8.05
C PHE A 115 -0.33 -3.54 7.49
N ARG A 116 -1.30 -4.31 8.00
CA ARG A 116 -1.65 -5.62 7.43
C ARG A 116 -2.88 -5.47 6.54
N VAL A 117 -2.64 -5.24 5.25
CA VAL A 117 -3.70 -4.95 4.27
C VAL A 117 -4.09 -6.24 3.51
N PRO A 118 -5.38 -6.61 3.46
CA PRO A 118 -5.86 -7.68 2.59
C PRO A 118 -5.60 -7.37 1.11
N VAL A 119 -5.22 -8.38 0.31
CA VAL A 119 -4.90 -8.18 -1.10
C VAL A 119 -6.09 -7.60 -1.89
N CYS A 120 -7.32 -7.98 -1.54
CA CYS A 120 -8.55 -7.46 -2.15
C CYS A 120 -8.75 -5.95 -1.94
N ASP A 121 -8.15 -5.38 -0.90
CA ASP A 121 -8.30 -3.96 -0.55
C ASP A 121 -7.19 -3.10 -1.18
N LEU A 122 -6.16 -3.71 -1.79
CA LEU A 122 -5.05 -2.97 -2.43
C LEU A 122 -5.51 -2.01 -3.54
N PRO A 123 -6.47 -2.35 -4.42
CA PRO A 123 -7.00 -1.40 -5.40
C PRO A 123 -7.61 -0.17 -4.74
N TRP A 124 -8.46 -0.39 -3.73
CA TRP A 124 -9.08 0.67 -2.96
C TRP A 124 -8.04 1.53 -2.25
N LEU A 125 -7.01 0.91 -1.67
CA LEU A 125 -5.91 1.59 -1.01
C LEU A 125 -5.20 2.57 -1.97
N LEU A 126 -4.82 2.11 -3.16
CA LEU A 126 -4.15 2.98 -4.14
C LEU A 126 -5.01 4.16 -4.56
N THR A 127 -6.32 3.95 -4.78
CA THR A 127 -7.25 5.04 -5.10
C THR A 127 -7.42 6.01 -3.93
N THR A 128 -7.47 5.51 -2.69
CA THR A 128 -7.58 6.36 -1.50
C THR A 128 -6.33 7.22 -1.32
N LEU A 129 -5.14 6.65 -1.50
CA LEU A 129 -3.88 7.40 -1.46
C LEU A 129 -3.85 8.51 -2.51
N ASP A 130 -4.27 8.22 -3.74
CA ASP A 130 -4.37 9.20 -4.81
C ASP A 130 -5.32 10.36 -4.45
N ARG A 131 -6.45 10.06 -3.81
CA ARG A 131 -7.40 11.08 -3.32
C ARG A 131 -6.85 11.94 -2.19
N PHE A 132 -6.07 11.36 -1.27
CA PHE A 132 -5.34 12.12 -0.24
C PHE A 132 -4.33 13.06 -0.88
N CYS A 133 -3.55 12.58 -1.85
CA CYS A 133 -2.56 13.39 -2.55
C CYS A 133 -3.19 14.49 -3.41
N GLN A 134 -4.39 14.29 -3.92
CA GLN A 134 -5.18 15.34 -4.61
C GLN A 134 -5.81 16.35 -3.64
N GLY A 135 -5.79 16.10 -2.33
CA GLY A 135 -6.45 16.94 -1.33
C GLY A 135 -7.98 16.79 -1.29
N LEU A 136 -8.53 15.74 -1.89
CA LEU A 136 -9.97 15.45 -1.90
C LEU A 136 -10.48 14.83 -0.59
N ILE A 137 -9.57 14.36 0.26
CA ILE A 137 -9.84 13.75 1.57
C ILE A 137 -8.81 14.31 2.55
N ARG A 138 -9.24 14.68 3.76
CA ARG A 138 -8.40 15.18 4.85
C ARG A 138 -8.77 14.52 6.17
#